data_AF-A0A7C6JVB4-F1
#
_entry.id   AF-A0A7C6JVB4-F1
#
_cell.length_a   1.000
_cell.length_b   1.000
_cell.length_c   1.000
_cell.angle_alpha   90.00
_cell.angle_beta   90.00
_cell.angle_gamma   90.00
#
_symmetry.space_group_name_H-M   'P 1'
#
loop_
_entity.id
_entity.type
_entity.pdbx_description
1 polymer ?
#
loop_
_entity_poly.entity_id
_entity_poly.type
_entity_poly.pdbx_seq_one_letter_code
_entity_poly.pdbx_strand_id
1 'polypeptide(L)' 'MKLNIAKAKELVGKKIDCKVRRFGYYPMEIKERDGELYLKDAVGVCMPIPEREDDFNCHDYDFIID' A
#
# COMPACT_ATOMS: atom_id res chain seq x y z
N MET A 1 -6.55 -0.63 -9.26
CA MET A 1 -6.16 0.79 -8.98
C MET A 1 -4.69 0.79 -8.59
N LYS A 2 -3.88 1.69 -9.16
CA LYS A 2 -2.48 1.81 -8.75
C LYS A 2 -2.38 2.61 -7.45
N LEU A 3 -1.59 2.14 -6.50
CA LEU A 3 -1.24 2.93 -5.32
C LEU A 3 -0.09 3.89 -5.67
N ASN A 4 -0.35 5.19 -5.53
CA ASN A 4 0.65 6.25 -5.60
C ASN A 4 0.58 7.12 -4.33
N ILE A 5 1.57 8.00 -4.12
CA ILE A 5 1.64 8.85 -2.93
C ILE A 5 0.40 9.72 -2.73
N ALA A 6 -0.14 10.32 -3.79
CA ALA A 6 -1.31 11.18 -3.70
C ALA A 6 -2.52 10.41 -3.16
N LYS A 7 -2.75 9.20 -3.68
CA LYS A 7 -3.84 8.34 -3.23
C LYS A 7 -3.60 7.77 -1.84
N ALA A 8 -2.36 7.45 -1.51
CA ALA A 8 -2.00 6.94 -0.19
C ALA A 8 -2.28 7.96 0.92
N LYS A 9 -2.07 9.26 0.68
CA LYS A 9 -2.43 10.33 1.63
C LYS A 9 -3.91 10.31 2.00
N GLU A 10 -4.78 10.00 1.05
CA GLU A 10 -6.23 9.92 1.29
C GLU A 10 -6.65 8.64 2.04
N LEU A 11 -5.77 7.64 2.09
CA LEU A 11 -6.05 6.29 2.56
C LEU A 11 -5.25 5.91 3.81
N VAL A 12 -4.62 6.87 4.48
CA VAL A 12 -3.88 6.62 5.73
C VAL A 12 -4.80 5.96 6.77
N GLY A 13 -4.33 4.85 7.33
CA GLY A 13 -5.07 4.01 8.28
C GLY A 13 -6.05 3.02 7.64
N LYS A 14 -6.24 3.05 6.32
CA LYS A 14 -7.04 2.07 5.59
C LYS A 14 -6.20 0.89 5.14
N LYS A 15 -6.86 -0.24 4.91
CA LYS A 15 -6.25 -1.42 4.32
C LYS A 15 -6.61 -1.53 2.85
N ILE A 16 -5.71 -2.07 2.06
CA ILE A 16 -5.90 -2.39 0.65
C ILE A 16 -5.68 -3.88 0.44
N ASP A 17 -6.48 -4.49 -0.41
CA ASP A 17 -6.28 -5.87 -0.87
C ASP A 17 -6.14 -5.87 -2.39
N CYS A 18 -5.24 -6.74 -2.85
CA CYS A 18 -4.88 -6.88 -4.24
C CYS A 18 -5.41 -8.22 -4.75
N LYS A 19 -6.05 -8.23 -5.94
CA LYS A 19 -6.46 -9.47 -6.61
C LYS A 19 -5.27 -10.36 -6.92
N VAL A 20 -4.13 -9.77 -7.27
CA VAL A 20 -2.87 -10.49 -7.46
C VAL A 20 -2.08 -10.45 -6.16
N ARG A 21 -2.25 -11.49 -5.34
CA ARG A 21 -1.56 -11.61 -4.05
C ARG A 21 -0.14 -12.15 -4.24
N ARG A 22 0.80 -11.28 -4.59
CA ARG A 22 2.23 -11.68 -4.60
C ARG A 22 2.66 -11.98 -3.16
N PHE A 23 3.15 -13.20 -2.93
CA PHE A 23 3.64 -13.70 -1.63
C PHE A 23 2.60 -13.79 -0.48
N GLY A 24 1.33 -13.48 -0.72
CA GLY A 24 0.23 -13.77 0.22
C GLY A 24 0.08 -12.84 1.43
N TYR A 25 0.85 -11.75 1.53
CA TYR A 25 0.85 -10.86 2.70
C TYR A 25 -0.16 -9.71 2.61
N TYR A 26 -1.44 -10.06 2.48
CA TYR A 26 -2.57 -9.12 2.36
C TYR A 26 -3.60 -9.35 3.48
N PRO A 27 -4.42 -8.35 3.83
CA PRO A 27 -4.43 -6.99 3.29
C PRO A 27 -3.27 -6.13 3.83
N MET A 28 -2.83 -5.15 3.05
CA MET A 28 -1.77 -4.23 3.42
C MET A 28 -2.37 -2.94 3.95
N GLU A 29 -1.80 -2.36 5.00
CA GLU A 29 -2.26 -1.12 5.62
C GLU A 29 -1.39 0.06 5.18
N ILE A 30 -2.01 1.18 4.86
CA ILE A 30 -1.28 2.43 4.57
C ILE A 30 -1.07 3.17 5.89
N LYS A 31 0.19 3.50 6.18
CA LYS A 31 0.59 4.16 7.43
C LYS A 31 1.45 5.37 7.13
N GLU A 32 1.43 6.31 8.09
CA GLU A 32 2.31 7.46 8.12
C GLU A 32 3.19 7.39 9.37
N ARG A 33 4.47 7.75 9.23
CA ARG A 33 5.43 7.83 10.33
C ARG A 33 6.46 8.88 9.96
N ASP A 34 6.69 9.82 10.88
CA ASP A 34 7.67 10.89 10.70
C ASP A 34 7.47 11.71 9.41
N GLY A 35 6.22 11.81 8.93
CA GLY A 35 5.84 12.53 7.69
C GLY A 35 6.00 11.72 6.40
N GLU A 36 6.46 10.47 6.48
CA GLU A 36 6.61 9.57 5.34
C GLU A 36 5.53 8.49 5.31
N LEU A 37 5.09 8.13 4.10
CA LEU A 37 4.07 7.11 3.88
C LEU A 37 4.69 5.76 3.51
N TYR A 38 4.15 4.71 4.12
CA TYR A 38 4.56 3.33 3.87
C TYR A 38 3.35 2.40 3.85
N LEU A 39 3.49 1.31 3.11
CA LEU A 39 2.63 0.14 3.20
C LEU A 39 3.18 -0.81 4.26
N LYS A 40 2.31 -1.28 5.15
CA LYS A 40 2.60 -2.34 6.11
C LYS A 40 1.83 -3.59 5.71
N ASP A 41 2.54 -4.68 5.46
CA ASP A 41 1.89 -5.95 5.13
C ASP A 41 1.33 -6.69 6.36
N ALA A 42 0.68 -7.82 6.12
CA ALA A 42 0.05 -8.63 7.17
C ALA A 42 1.05 -9.26 8.17
N VAL A 43 2.35 -9.36 7.81
CA VAL A 43 3.41 -9.89 8.68
C VAL A 43 4.25 -8.77 9.34
N GLY A 44 3.93 -7.50 9.02
CA GLY A 44 4.49 -6.32 9.65
C GLY A 44 5.67 -5.69 8.92
N VAL A 45 6.00 -6.12 7.70
CA VAL A 45 7.03 -5.50 6.87
C VAL A 45 6.53 -4.16 6.36
N CYS A 46 7.34 -3.13 6.51
CA CYS A 46 7.08 -1.80 5.98
C CYS A 46 7.81 -1.59 4.66
N MET A 47 7.09 -1.15 3.63
CA MET A 47 7.61 -0.82 2.31
C MET A 47 7.28 0.64 1.98
N PRO A 48 8.21 1.40 1.38
CA PRO A 48 7.90 2.75 0.94
C PRO A 48 6.81 2.71 -0.13
N ILE A 49 5.96 3.74 -0.16
CA ILE A 49 4.99 3.89 -1.24
C ILE A 49 5.71 4.40 -2.48
N PRO A 50 5.52 3.75 -3.64
CA PRO A 50 6.17 4.16 -4.87
C PRO A 50 5.77 5.58 -5.27
N GLU A 51 6.75 6.34 -5.75
CA GLU A 51 6.55 7.71 -6.22
C GLU A 51 5.95 7.72 -7.62
N ARG A 52 6.32 6.72 -8.43
CA ARG A 52 5.93 6.61 -9.83
C ARG A 52 5.23 5.29 -10.09
N GLU A 53 4.36 5.29 -11.10
CA GLU A 53 3.55 4.13 -11.47
C GLU A 53 4.31 2.97 -12.12
N ASP A 54 5.59 3.17 -12.45
CA ASP A 54 6.51 2.23 -13.05
C ASP A 54 7.54 1.67 -12.05
N ASP A 55 7.47 2.07 -10.78
CA ASP A 55 8.37 1.58 -9.74
C ASP A 55 8.11 0.08 -9.46
N PHE A 56 9.18 -0.65 -9.12
CA PHE A 56 9.13 -2.10 -8.89
C PHE A 56 8.15 -2.52 -7.78
N ASN A 57 7.94 -1.65 -6.79
CA ASN A 57 7.02 -1.81 -5.67
C ASN A 57 5.63 -1.18 -5.91
N CYS A 58 5.27 -0.88 -7.16
CA CYS A 58 3.88 -0.53 -7.49
C CYS A 58 2.93 -1.68 -7.19
N HIS A 59 1.96 -1.38 -6.33
CA HIS A 59 0.88 -2.29 -5.98
C HIS A 59 -0.40 -1.88 -6.72
N ASP A 60 -0.89 -2.79 -7.56
CA ASP A 60 -2.26 -2.75 -8.07
C ASP A 60 -3.19 -3.33 -7.00
N TYR A 61 -4.05 -2.50 -6.40
CA TYR A 61 -5.09 -2.93 -5.47
C TYR A 61 -6.48 -2.82 -6.09
N ASP A 62 -7.39 -3.70 -5.71
CA ASP A 62 -8.72 -3.74 -6.31
C ASP A 62 -9.77 -3.17 -5.36
N PHE A 63 -9.57 -3.33 -4.05
CA PHE A 63 -10.54 -2.87 -3.04
C PHE A 63 -9.83 -2.29 -1.82
N ILE A 64 -10.46 -1.28 -1.23
CA ILE A 64 -10.14 -0.78 0.11
C ILE A 64 -10.96 -1.61 1.09
N ILE A 65 -10.31 -2.11 2.14
CA ILE A 65 -10.91 -2.89 3.22
C ILE A 65 -10.85 -2.04 4.50
N ASP A 66 -11.97 -1.99 5.21
CA ASP A 66 -12.11 -1.30 6.51
C ASP A 66 -11.60 -2.18 7.66
#